data_AF-A0A4W5Q8T6-F1
#
_entry.id   AF-A0A4W5Q8T6-F1
#
_cell.length_a   1.000
_cell.length_b   1.000
_cell.length_c   1.000
_cell.angle_alpha   90.00
_cell.angle_beta   90.00
_cell.angle_gamma   90.00
#
_symmetry.space_group_name_H-M   'P 1'
#
loop_
_entity.id
_entity.type
_entity.pdbx_description
1 polymer ?
#
loop_
_entity_poly.entity_id
_entity_poly.type
_entity_poly.pdbx_seq_one_letter_code
_entity_poly.pdbx_strand_id
1 'polypeptide(L)'
;DDYRRRPARETDQEDTIVPLKINVAESSDKTTLSCVDGFTFSPNNETTHILDYKVENTGEFVCKKDGEEDHKIYVKCRTCDKCIKLDTAAAVGMVVGVLVATVLI
;
A
#
# COMPACT_ATOMS: atom_id res chain seq x y z
N ASP A 1 -27.77 -5.01 -2.89
CA ASP A 1 -26.60 -5.44 -3.66
C ASP A 1 -25.40 -5.46 -2.73
N ASP A 2 -24.85 -6.66 -2.55
CA ASP A 2 -24.03 -7.10 -1.43
C ASP A 2 -22.58 -6.57 -1.55
N TYR A 3 -22.28 -5.43 -0.91
CA TYR A 3 -20.88 -5.00 -0.76
C TYR A 3 -20.22 -5.80 0.35
N ARG A 4 -19.77 -6.99 -0.05
CA ARG A 4 -18.85 -7.91 0.62
C ARG A 4 -17.83 -7.14 1.50
N ARG A 5 -18.11 -7.01 2.80
CA ARG A 5 -17.08 -6.75 3.80
C ARG A 5 -16.05 -7.86 3.65
N ARG A 6 -14.83 -7.54 3.22
CA ARG A 6 -13.74 -8.50 3.39
C ARG A 6 -13.59 -8.71 4.90
N PRO A 7 -13.60 -9.95 5.41
CA PRO A 7 -13.15 -10.18 6.77
C PRO A 7 -11.72 -9.67 6.88
N ALA A 8 -11.41 -9.04 8.00
CA ALA A 8 -10.03 -8.81 8.41
C ALA A 8 -9.30 -10.15 8.26
N ARG A 9 -8.13 -10.13 7.62
CA ARG A 9 -7.29 -11.32 7.53
C ARG A 9 -6.77 -11.55 8.94
N GLU A 10 -7.48 -12.37 9.72
CA GLU A 10 -6.96 -13.01 10.92
C GLU A 10 -5.80 -13.89 10.46
N THR A 11 -4.60 -13.34 10.49
CA THR A 11 -3.38 -14.13 10.52
C THR A 11 -3.27 -14.67 11.93
N ASP A 12 -3.75 -15.90 12.12
CA ASP A 12 -3.30 -16.79 13.19
C ASP A 12 -1.83 -17.12 12.90
N GLN A 13 -0.96 -16.16 13.18
CA GLN A 13 0.48 -16.35 13.17
C GLN A 13 0.85 -16.60 14.63
N GLU A 14 1.27 -17.81 14.94
CA GLU A 14 1.93 -18.11 16.20
C GLU A 14 3.12 -17.14 16.31
N ASP A 15 2.93 -16.12 17.15
CA ASP A 15 3.75 -14.92 17.27
C ASP A 15 5.05 -15.30 18.01
N THR A 16 5.93 -16.00 17.29
CA THR A 16 7.35 -15.74 17.52
C THR A 16 7.50 -14.28 17.13
N ILE A 17 7.55 -13.38 18.11
CA ILE A 17 7.77 -11.95 17.89
C ILE A 17 9.18 -11.82 17.30
N VAL A 18 9.31 -12.07 16.00
CA VAL A 18 10.52 -11.76 15.26
C VAL A 18 10.45 -10.25 15.10
N PRO A 19 11.34 -9.49 15.77
CA PRO A 19 11.30 -8.05 15.68
C PRO A 19 11.50 -7.66 14.21
N LEU A 20 10.48 -7.08 13.59
CA LEU A 20 10.56 -6.52 12.25
C LEU A 20 11.71 -5.52 12.22
N LYS A 21 12.78 -5.84 11.50
CA LYS A 21 13.94 -4.94 11.34
C LYS A 21 13.70 -3.83 10.32
N ILE A 22 12.49 -3.72 9.80
CA ILE A 22 12.08 -2.72 8.82
C ILE A 22 10.88 -1.97 9.40
N ASN A 23 11.04 -0.66 9.57
CA ASN A 23 9.98 0.26 9.98
C ASN A 23 9.37 0.94 8.74
N VAL A 24 8.07 1.22 8.79
CA VAL A 24 7.32 1.86 7.72
C VAL A 24 6.56 3.06 8.30
N ALA A 25 6.82 4.26 7.77
CA ALA A 25 6.09 5.48 8.11
C ALA A 25 5.37 6.02 6.87
N GLU A 26 4.08 6.25 6.98
CA GLU A 26 3.26 6.79 5.90
C GLU A 26 3.02 8.29 6.09
N SER A 27 3.03 9.03 4.99
CA SER A 27 2.63 10.44 4.88
C SER A 27 1.67 10.58 3.69
N SER A 28 1.06 11.75 3.52
CA SER A 28 0.03 11.99 2.48
C SER A 28 0.44 11.57 1.07
N ASP A 29 1.71 11.71 0.72
CA ASP A 29 2.21 11.51 -0.64
C ASP A 29 3.42 10.55 -0.73
N LYS A 30 3.93 10.09 0.42
CA LYS A 30 5.18 9.35 0.51
C LYS A 30 5.14 8.27 1.58
N THR A 31 5.91 7.22 1.36
CA THR A 31 6.17 6.15 2.33
C THR A 31 7.66 6.13 2.63
N THR A 32 8.03 6.14 3.90
CA THR A 32 9.41 6.04 4.36
C THR A 32 9.64 4.65 4.93
N LEU A 33 10.60 3.92 4.36
CA LEU A 33 11.11 2.67 4.90
C LEU A 33 12.41 2.93 5.64
N SER A 34 12.59 2.34 6.82
CA SER A 34 13.83 2.45 7.57
C SER A 34 14.27 1.09 8.11
N CYS A 35 15.53 0.71 7.88
CA CYS A 35 16.16 -0.41 8.55
C CYS A 35 16.59 0.02 9.98
N VAL A 36 16.39 -0.83 10.98
CA VAL A 36 16.82 -0.58 12.38
C VAL A 36 18.04 -1.45 12.74
N ASP A 37 18.59 -1.29 13.95
CA ASP A 37 19.65 -2.16 14.51
C ASP A 37 20.94 -2.28 13.70
N GLY A 38 21.26 -1.25 12.92
CA GLY A 38 22.47 -1.18 12.08
C GLY A 38 22.36 -1.92 10.75
N PHE A 39 21.16 -2.38 10.38
CA PHE A 39 20.90 -2.90 9.04
C PHE A 39 20.86 -1.76 8.01
N THR A 40 21.20 -2.09 6.77
CA THR A 40 21.17 -1.17 5.63
C THR A 40 20.51 -1.81 4.41
N PHE A 41 19.89 -0.98 3.57
CA PHE A 41 19.31 -1.42 2.30
C PHE A 41 20.40 -1.78 1.30
N SER A 42 20.29 -2.97 0.72
CA SER A 42 21.14 -3.39 -0.39
C SER A 42 20.56 -2.89 -1.73
N PRO A 43 21.38 -2.37 -2.67
CA PRO A 43 22.84 -2.30 -2.65
C PRO A 43 23.43 -0.97 -2.14
N ASN A 44 22.60 0.03 -1.84
CA ASN A 44 23.08 1.41 -1.63
C ASN A 44 23.67 1.68 -0.23
N ASN A 45 23.57 0.72 0.71
CA ASN A 45 23.98 0.87 2.11
C ASN A 45 23.31 2.06 2.83
N GLU A 46 22.09 2.42 2.40
CA GLU A 46 21.29 3.46 3.04
C GLU A 46 20.45 2.85 4.16
N THR A 47 20.23 3.57 5.26
CA THR A 47 19.35 3.10 6.34
C THR A 47 17.89 3.44 6.11
N THR A 48 17.60 4.37 5.19
CA THR A 48 16.25 4.88 4.94
C THR A 48 16.00 5.05 3.45
N HIS A 49 14.83 4.61 2.98
CA HIS A 49 14.33 4.86 1.64
C HIS A 49 13.03 5.66 1.70
N ILE A 50 12.94 6.74 0.92
CA ILE A 50 11.72 7.53 0.77
C ILE A 50 11.13 7.19 -0.59
N LEU A 51 9.93 6.64 -0.59
CA LEU A 51 9.21 6.21 -1.77
C LEU A 51 8.07 7.19 -2.04
N ASP A 52 8.06 7.80 -3.22
CA ASP A 52 6.86 8.45 -3.72
C ASP A 52 5.81 7.38 -4.06
N TYR A 53 4.53 7.73 -3.97
CA TYR A 53 3.44 6.84 -4.40
C TYR A 53 3.42 6.73 -5.94
N LYS A 54 4.29 5.90 -6.50
CA LYS A 54 4.44 5.63 -7.94
C LYS A 54 4.52 4.13 -8.17
N VAL A 55 3.91 3.64 -9.24
CA VAL A 55 3.92 2.20 -9.56
C VAL A 55 5.36 1.69 -9.73
N GLU A 56 6.26 2.54 -10.26
CA GLU A 56 7.70 2.28 -10.42
C GLU A 56 8.41 1.95 -9.09
N ASN A 57 7.89 2.41 -7.96
CA ASN A 57 8.45 2.15 -6.63
C ASN A 57 7.92 0.83 -6.01
N THR A 58 7.14 0.05 -6.76
CA THR A 58 6.73 -1.30 -6.35
C THR A 58 7.89 -2.27 -6.48
N GLY A 59 8.22 -2.98 -5.40
CA GLY A 59 9.34 -3.90 -5.40
C GLY A 59 9.65 -4.51 -4.05
N GLU A 60 10.66 -5.37 -4.04
CA GLU A 60 11.24 -5.91 -2.81
C GLU A 60 12.37 -4.99 -2.32
N PHE A 61 12.37 -4.74 -1.02
CA PHE A 61 13.42 -4.00 -0.32
C PHE A 61 14.05 -4.94 0.71
N VAL A 62 15.38 -4.97 0.74
CA VAL A 62 16.13 -5.91 1.57
C VAL A 62 17.08 -5.15 2.49
N CYS A 63 16.86 -5.27 3.79
CA CYS A 63 17.76 -4.83 4.85
C CYS A 63 18.76 -5.96 5.14
N LYS A 64 20.06 -5.66 5.07
CA LYS A 64 21.16 -6.58 5.34
C LYS A 64 22.06 -6.05 6.44
N LYS A 65 22.72 -6.96 7.15
CA LYS A 65 23.79 -6.68 8.10
C LYS A 65 24.72 -7.87 8.14
N ASP A 66 26.02 -7.63 8.18
CA ASP A 66 27.02 -8.71 8.16
C ASP A 66 26.82 -9.68 9.33
N GLY A 67 26.64 -10.96 9.03
CA GLY A 67 26.46 -12.01 10.03
C GLY A 67 25.04 -12.16 10.58
N GLU A 68 24.07 -11.39 10.08
CA GLU A 68 22.65 -11.55 10.43
C GLU A 68 21.81 -11.94 9.18
N GLU A 69 20.61 -12.48 9.41
CA GLU A 69 19.70 -12.88 8.34
C GLU A 69 19.16 -11.67 7.56
N ASP A 70 18.93 -11.85 6.25
CA ASP A 70 18.34 -10.80 5.41
C ASP A 70 16.86 -10.57 5.78
N HIS A 71 16.48 -9.32 6.03
CA HIS A 71 15.08 -8.94 6.24
C HIS A 71 14.51 -8.30 4.97
N LYS A 72 13.34 -8.78 4.54
CA LYS A 72 12.72 -8.36 3.27
C LYS A 72 11.32 -7.82 3.48
N ILE A 73 10.96 -6.80 2.71
CA ILE A 73 9.60 -6.29 2.60
C ILE A 73 9.25 -6.10 1.12
N TYR A 74 8.04 -6.49 0.72
CA TYR A 74 7.51 -6.18 -0.61
C TYR A 74 6.55 -5.01 -0.52
N VAL A 75 6.92 -3.88 -1.12
CA VAL A 75 6.06 -2.70 -1.20
C VAL A 75 5.31 -2.71 -2.52
N LYS A 76 3.98 -2.52 -2.45
CA LYS A 76 3.09 -2.46 -3.60
C LYS A 76 2.40 -1.11 -3.68
N CYS A 77 2.95 -0.21 -4.48
CA CYS A 77 2.35 1.08 -4.75
C CYS A 77 1.25 0.95 -5.82
N ARG A 78 0.12 1.61 -5.61
CA ARG A 78 -0.97 1.72 -6.60
C ARG A 78 -1.28 3.20 -6.80
N THR A 79 -1.06 3.70 -8.01
CA THR A 79 -1.54 5.04 -8.40
C THR A 79 -2.93 4.93 -9.04
N CYS A 80 -3.71 6.00 -8.92
CA CYS A 80 -5.10 6.05 -9.37
C CYS A 80 -5.32 7.19 -10.38
N ASP A 81 -4.45 7.28 -11.38
CA ASP A 81 -4.39 8.41 -12.32
C ASP A 81 -5.65 8.53 -13.21
N LYS A 82 -6.45 7.46 -13.32
CA LYS A 82 -7.72 7.43 -14.06
C LYS A 82 -8.90 6.93 -13.23
N CYS A 83 -8.77 6.97 -11.90
CA CYS A 83 -9.84 6.51 -11.03
C CYS A 83 -10.86 7.61 -10.83
N ILE A 84 -12.12 7.30 -11.11
CA ILE A 84 -13.23 8.13 -10.67
C ILE A 84 -13.54 7.76 -9.21
N LYS A 85 -13.58 8.76 -8.33
CA LYS A 85 -14.14 8.55 -6.99
C LYS A 85 -15.64 8.44 -7.16
N LEU A 86 -16.16 7.21 -7.11
CA LEU A 86 -17.59 6.97 -7.14
C LEU A 86 -18.10 7.01 -5.69
N ASP A 87 -18.52 8.19 -5.25
CA ASP A 87 -19.27 8.31 -4.02
C ASP A 87 -20.77 8.03 -4.27
N THR A 88 -21.51 7.81 -3.20
CA THR A 88 -22.95 7.48 -3.27
C THR A 88 -23.77 8.54 -4.01
N ALA A 89 -23.42 9.83 -3.90
CA ALA A 89 -24.12 10.88 -4.62
C ALA A 89 -23.82 10.83 -6.12
N ALA A 90 -22.56 10.60 -6.52
CA ALA A 90 -22.19 10.39 -7.92
C ALA A 90 -22.93 9.20 -8.54
N ALA A 91 -23.02 8.07 -7.81
CA ALA A 91 -23.75 6.89 -8.27
C ALA A 91 -25.25 7.18 -8.48
N VAL A 92 -25.91 7.87 -7.53
CA VAL A 92 -27.33 8.23 -7.66
C VAL A 92 -27.56 9.20 -8.82
N GLY A 93 -26.68 10.19 -9.00
CA GLY A 93 -26.75 11.14 -10.11
C GLY A 93 -26.68 10.47 -11.49
N MET A 94 -25.83 9.44 -11.64
CA MET A 94 -25.77 8.65 -12.87
C MET A 94 -27.10 7.92 -13.14
N VAL A 95 -27.69 7.29 -12.14
CA VAL A 95 -28.96 6.55 -12.28
C VAL A 95 -30.11 7.48 -12.65
N VAL A 96 -30.23 8.62 -11.96
CA VAL A 96 -31.28 9.62 -12.25
C VAL A 96 -31.08 10.20 -13.64
N GLY A 97 -29.85 10.47 -14.05
CA GLY A 97 -29.54 10.99 -15.39
C GLY A 97 -30.00 10.05 -16.52
N VAL A 98 -29.75 8.74 -16.38
CA VAL A 98 -30.23 7.73 -17.35
C VAL A 98 -31.75 7.67 -17.38
N LEU A 99 -32.40 7.71 -16.21
CA LEU A 99 -33.87 7.72 -16.10
C LEU A 99 -34.49 8.91 -16.83
N VAL A 100 -34.01 10.13 -16.57
CA VAL A 100 -34.54 11.35 -17.21
C VAL A 100 -34.33 11.30 -18.72
N ALA A 101 -33.14 10.89 -19.18
CA ALA A 101 -32.86 10.78 -20.62
C ALA A 101 -33.78 9.79 -21.34
N THR A 102 -34.17 8.71 -20.66
CA THR A 102 -35.06 7.69 -21.25
C THR A 102 -36.52 8.15 -21.29
N VAL A 103 -36.96 8.98 -20.33
CA VAL A 103 -38.34 9.50 -20.29
C VAL A 103 -38.59 10.63 -21.28
N LEU A 104 -37.53 11.38 -21.63
CA LEU A 104 -37.62 12.53 -22.54
C LEU A 104 -37.48 12.16 -24.04
N ILE A 105 -37.30 10.87 -24.35
CA ILE A 105 -37.25 10.32 -25.71
C ILE A 105 -38.60 9.72 -26.09
#